data_AF-A0A2R6EBK7-F1
#
_entry.id   AF-A0A2R6EBK7-F1
#
_cell.length_a   1.000
_cell.length_b   1.000
_cell.length_c   1.000
_cell.angle_alpha   90.00
_cell.angle_beta   90.00
_cell.angle_gamma   90.00
#
_symmetry.space_group_name_H-M   'P 1'
#
loop_
_entity.id
_entity.type
_entity.pdbx_description
1 polymer ?
#
loop_
_entity_poly.entity_id
_entity_poly.type
_entity_poly.pdbx_seq_one_letter_code
_entity_poly.pdbx_strand_id
1 'polypeptide(L)'
;MVFSNDCQPSRACQRPVTVNSLMCSAGRANGKYLPQRSPERETIWRSGPSRQAMPTVEADALESFARTALVEAGTLPDTAGAVASSLVDADLAGHTSHGVVRVPWYVEGVATGDVDPDAEP
;
A
#
# COMPACT_ATOMS: atom_id res chain seq x y z
N MET A 1 4.95 -29.82 13.15
CA MET A 1 3.77 -29.14 13.73
C MET A 1 3.21 -28.25 12.64
N VAL A 2 2.03 -28.60 12.15
CA VAL A 2 1.36 -27.93 11.02
C VAL A 2 0.54 -26.79 11.61
N PHE A 3 0.76 -25.55 11.18
CA PHE A 3 -0.16 -24.47 11.48
C PHE A 3 -1.37 -24.64 10.58
N SER A 4 -2.40 -25.31 11.10
CA SER A 4 -3.74 -25.30 10.51
C SER A 4 -4.30 -23.90 10.62
N ASN A 5 -4.27 -23.14 9.53
CA ASN A 5 -5.08 -21.93 9.39
C ASN A 5 -6.38 -22.34 8.69
N ASP A 6 -7.26 -22.99 9.45
CA ASP A 6 -8.63 -23.28 9.03
C ASP A 6 -9.43 -21.96 9.06
N CYS A 7 -9.29 -21.17 8.00
CA CYS A 7 -10.10 -19.99 7.76
C CYS A 7 -10.87 -20.23 6.45
N GLN A 8 -12.04 -20.85 6.55
CA GLN A 8 -12.94 -21.05 5.42
C GLN A 8 -13.51 -19.70 4.96
N PRO A 9 -13.51 -19.38 3.65
CA PRO A 9 -14.07 -18.12 3.15
C PRO A 9 -15.59 -18.25 3.00
N SER A 10 -16.34 -18.07 4.09
CA SER A 10 -17.78 -17.87 4.02
C SER A 10 -18.09 -16.39 3.72
N ARG A 11 -18.16 -16.01 2.44
CA ARG A 11 -18.92 -14.93 1.76
C ARG A 11 -19.36 -13.62 2.50
N ALA A 12 -18.82 -13.25 3.66
CA ALA A 12 -19.44 -12.25 4.54
C ALA A 12 -18.49 -11.25 5.19
N CYS A 13 -17.21 -11.20 4.82
CA CYS A 13 -16.27 -10.24 5.40
C CYS A 13 -15.39 -9.58 4.32
N GLN A 14 -16.02 -9.10 3.24
CA GLN A 14 -15.38 -8.14 2.36
C GLN A 14 -15.35 -6.81 3.11
N ARG A 15 -14.25 -6.58 3.84
CA ARG A 15 -14.04 -5.31 4.53
C ARG A 15 -13.40 -4.34 3.55
N PRO A 16 -13.99 -3.16 3.35
CA PRO A 16 -13.41 -2.15 2.50
C PRO A 16 -12.02 -1.72 2.99
N VAL A 17 -11.05 -1.67 2.08
CA VAL A 17 -9.69 -1.18 2.33
C VAL A 17 -9.61 0.30 1.95
N THR A 18 -9.00 1.11 2.83
CA THR A 18 -8.67 2.51 2.50
C THR A 18 -7.22 2.58 2.02
N VAL A 19 -7.01 2.77 0.71
CA VAL A 19 -5.67 2.83 0.13
C VAL A 19 -5.06 4.19 0.42
N ASN A 20 -4.21 4.29 1.43
CA ASN A 20 -3.64 5.55 1.86
C ASN A 20 -2.30 5.85 1.16
N SER A 21 -2.30 6.82 0.23
CA SER A 21 -1.09 7.34 -0.43
C SER A 21 -0.26 8.26 0.49
N LEU A 22 -0.30 8.08 1.81
CA LEU A 22 0.50 8.87 2.73
C LEU A 22 1.95 8.39 2.71
N MET A 23 2.74 9.10 1.92
CA MET A 23 4.17 9.27 2.14
C MET A 23 4.40 9.63 3.61
N CYS A 24 5.10 8.76 4.33
CA CYS A 24 5.38 8.88 5.75
C CYS A 24 6.24 10.14 6.02
N SER A 25 5.61 11.25 6.35
CA SER A 25 6.28 12.48 6.82
C SER A 25 6.52 12.41 8.34
N ALA A 26 7.51 11.62 8.75
CA ALA A 26 8.01 11.65 10.13
C ALA A 26 9.07 12.76 10.28
N GLY A 27 8.66 13.90 10.86
CA GLY A 27 9.52 15.07 11.07
C GLY A 27 10.37 15.02 12.36
N ARG A 28 11.38 15.90 12.42
CA ARG A 28 11.86 16.50 13.68
C ARG A 28 12.27 17.95 13.43
N ALA A 29 11.39 18.87 13.83
CA ALA A 29 11.70 20.30 13.89
C ALA A 29 12.56 20.55 15.14
N ASN A 30 13.85 20.83 14.95
CA ASN A 30 14.62 21.57 15.94
C ASN A 30 14.46 23.05 15.62
N GLY A 31 13.78 23.78 16.51
CA GLY A 31 13.55 25.21 16.33
C GLY A 31 14.88 25.96 16.22
N LYS A 32 15.00 26.86 15.24
CA LYS A 32 14.97 28.33 15.37
C LYS A 32 14.80 28.88 13.95
N TYR A 33 13.68 29.51 13.63
CA TYR A 33 13.63 30.66 12.71
C TYR A 33 12.20 31.19 12.67
N LEU A 34 11.96 32.35 13.27
CA LEU A 34 10.80 33.17 12.94
C LEU A 34 11.33 34.40 12.19
N PRO A 35 11.10 34.53 10.88
CA PRO A 35 11.08 35.81 10.24
C PRO A 35 9.62 36.25 10.02
N GLN A 36 9.43 37.57 10.15
CA GLN A 36 8.17 38.27 10.28
C GLN A 36 7.13 37.85 9.24
N ARG A 37 5.93 37.56 9.75
CA ARG A 37 4.81 37.09 8.95
C ARG A 37 4.09 38.27 8.23
N SER A 38 4.49 38.66 7.02
CA SER A 38 3.71 39.52 6.08
C SER A 38 2.28 39.01 5.76
N PRO A 39 1.23 39.85 5.75
CA PRO A 39 -0.17 39.37 5.69
C PRO A 39 -0.60 38.71 4.36
N GLU A 40 0.16 38.83 3.26
CA GLU A 40 -0.27 38.32 1.95
C GLU A 40 -0.21 36.79 1.76
N ARG A 41 0.53 36.05 2.60
CA ARG A 41 0.61 34.56 2.50
C ARG A 41 -0.53 33.81 3.18
N GLU A 42 -1.45 34.49 3.87
CA GLU A 42 -2.58 33.82 4.53
C GLU A 42 -3.64 33.33 3.55
N THR A 43 -3.71 33.89 2.35
CA THR A 43 -4.74 33.54 1.36
C THR A 43 -4.43 32.24 0.61
N ILE A 44 -3.15 31.88 0.46
CA ILE A 44 -2.74 30.67 -0.29
C ILE A 44 -3.11 29.38 0.47
N TRP A 45 -3.13 29.41 1.81
CA TRP A 45 -3.44 28.24 2.65
C TRP A 45 -4.93 28.05 2.96
N ARG A 46 -5.82 29.00 2.61
CA ARG A 46 -7.27 28.82 2.77
C ARG A 46 -7.85 27.81 1.79
N SER A 47 -7.26 27.71 0.60
CA SER A 47 -7.51 26.66 -0.38
C SER A 47 -6.46 25.57 -0.24
N GLY A 48 -6.49 24.87 0.91
CA GLY A 48 -5.75 23.62 1.05
C GLY A 48 -6.19 22.63 -0.04
N PRO A 49 -5.33 21.68 -0.46
CA PRO A 49 -5.75 20.61 -1.35
C PRO A 49 -7.02 20.01 -0.75
N SER A 50 -8.07 19.90 -1.56
CA SER A 50 -9.29 19.21 -1.16
C SER A 50 -8.85 17.91 -0.48
N ARG A 51 -9.33 17.65 0.74
CA ARG A 51 -9.22 16.31 1.34
C ARG A 51 -9.99 15.41 0.38
N GLN A 52 -9.31 14.90 -0.64
CA GLN A 52 -9.90 13.91 -1.53
C GLN A 52 -10.29 12.77 -0.60
N ALA A 53 -11.57 12.41 -0.62
CA ALA A 53 -12.03 11.25 0.13
C ALA A 53 -11.19 10.07 -0.34
N MET A 54 -10.49 9.42 0.59
CA MET A 54 -9.67 8.28 0.24
C MET A 54 -10.58 7.20 -0.34
N PRO A 55 -10.33 6.75 -1.58
CA PRO A 55 -11.19 5.75 -2.19
C PRO A 55 -11.14 4.48 -1.38
N THR A 56 -12.29 3.87 -1.29
CA THR A 56 -12.49 2.61 -0.60
C THR A 56 -12.61 1.52 -1.65
N VAL A 57 -11.84 0.45 -1.51
CA VAL A 57 -11.77 -0.66 -2.47
C VAL A 57 -12.03 -1.98 -1.76
N GLU A 58 -12.75 -2.89 -2.42
CA GLU A 58 -12.97 -4.25 -1.89
C GLU A 58 -11.66 -5.03 -1.83
N ALA A 59 -11.43 -5.72 -0.71
CA ALA A 59 -10.19 -6.48 -0.47
C ALA A 59 -9.92 -7.52 -1.57
N ASP A 60 -10.92 -8.31 -1.96
CA ASP A 60 -10.79 -9.35 -3.00
C ASP A 60 -10.42 -8.75 -4.37
N ALA A 61 -10.97 -7.58 -4.69
CA ALA A 61 -10.65 -6.88 -5.93
C ALA A 61 -9.22 -6.33 -5.91
N LEU A 62 -8.80 -5.83 -4.74
CA LEU A 62 -7.46 -5.31 -4.52
C LEU A 62 -6.40 -6.42 -4.58
N GLU A 63 -6.70 -7.59 -4.01
CA GLU A 63 -5.85 -8.78 -4.06
C GLU A 63 -5.72 -9.29 -5.50
N SER A 64 -6.86 -9.39 -6.22
CA SER A 64 -6.87 -9.82 -7.62
C SER A 64 -6.03 -8.89 -8.51
N PHE A 65 -6.12 -7.58 -8.27
CA PHE A 65 -5.28 -6.58 -8.94
C PHE A 65 -3.80 -6.79 -8.66
N ALA A 66 -3.42 -6.87 -7.37
CA ALA A 66 -2.01 -7.03 -6.98
C ALA A 66 -1.42 -8.35 -7.52
N ARG A 67 -2.18 -9.45 -7.45
CA ARG A 67 -1.78 -10.75 -8.01
C ARG A 67 -1.55 -10.67 -9.51
N THR A 68 -2.47 -10.04 -10.25
CA THR A 68 -2.36 -9.90 -11.71
C THR A 68 -1.11 -9.11 -12.09
N ALA A 69 -0.85 -8.00 -11.42
CA ALA A 69 0.34 -7.18 -11.67
C ALA A 69 1.65 -7.96 -11.45
N LEU A 70 1.72 -8.78 -10.40
CA LEU A 70 2.90 -9.59 -10.09
C LEU A 70 3.09 -10.73 -11.10
N VAL A 71 2.01 -11.38 -11.54
CA VAL A 71 2.06 -12.41 -12.59
C VAL A 71 2.50 -11.81 -13.92
N GLU A 72 1.98 -10.64 -14.30
CA GLU A 72 2.40 -9.94 -15.51
C GLU A 72 3.86 -9.47 -15.46
N ALA A 73 4.39 -9.22 -14.26
CA ALA A 73 5.81 -8.97 -14.05
C ALA A 73 6.69 -10.23 -14.16
N GLY A 74 6.10 -11.42 -14.22
CA GLY A 74 6.81 -12.69 -14.38
C GLY A 74 6.86 -13.57 -13.12
N THR A 75 6.22 -13.16 -12.02
CA THR A 75 6.18 -13.97 -10.78
C THR A 75 5.27 -15.17 -10.96
N LEU A 76 5.67 -16.33 -10.42
CA LEU A 76 4.85 -17.55 -10.44
C LEU A 76 3.46 -17.31 -9.80
N PRO A 77 2.36 -17.87 -10.35
CA PRO A 77 1.00 -17.56 -9.90
C PRO A 77 0.71 -17.83 -8.42
N ASP A 78 1.36 -18.82 -7.84
CA ASP A 78 1.19 -19.19 -6.42
C ASP A 78 1.95 -18.22 -5.51
N THR A 79 3.20 -17.90 -5.85
CA THR A 79 4.02 -16.87 -5.18
C THR A 79 3.37 -15.50 -5.27
N ALA A 80 2.88 -15.12 -6.46
CA ALA A 80 2.15 -13.88 -6.69
C ALA A 80 0.87 -13.81 -5.83
N GLY A 81 0.15 -14.93 -5.68
CA GLY A 81 -1.00 -15.02 -4.79
C GLY A 81 -0.63 -14.80 -3.32
N ALA A 82 0.41 -15.47 -2.83
CA ALA A 82 0.89 -15.33 -1.46
C ALA A 82 1.33 -13.89 -1.13
N VAL A 83 2.08 -13.25 -2.04
CA VAL A 83 2.52 -11.85 -1.89
C VAL A 83 1.31 -10.92 -1.92
N ALA A 84 0.39 -11.06 -2.88
CA ALA A 84 -0.80 -10.22 -2.98
C ALA A 84 -1.66 -10.27 -1.71
N SER A 85 -1.91 -11.47 -1.19
CA SER A 85 -2.64 -11.66 0.07
C SER A 85 -1.94 -10.96 1.23
N SER A 86 -0.61 -11.13 1.38
CA SER A 86 0.15 -10.46 2.44
C SER A 86 0.12 -8.93 2.34
N LEU A 87 0.10 -8.36 1.13
CA LEU A 87 0.02 -6.91 0.93
C LEU A 87 -1.37 -6.38 1.33
N VAL A 88 -2.44 -7.07 0.92
CA VAL A 88 -3.81 -6.67 1.28
C VAL A 88 -4.05 -6.81 2.78
N ASP A 89 -3.52 -7.86 3.41
CA ASP A 89 -3.56 -8.03 4.87
C ASP A 89 -2.87 -6.87 5.60
N ALA A 90 -1.75 -6.37 5.08
CA ALA A 90 -1.08 -5.21 5.64
C ALA A 90 -1.95 -3.94 5.53
N ASP A 91 -2.65 -3.74 4.41
CA ASP A 91 -3.59 -2.61 4.28
C ASP A 91 -4.80 -2.75 5.22
N LEU A 92 -5.37 -3.95 5.35
CA LEU A 92 -6.48 -4.24 6.26
C LEU A 92 -6.09 -4.06 7.74
N ALA A 93 -4.82 -4.35 8.08
CA ALA A 93 -4.25 -4.10 9.40
C ALA A 93 -3.92 -2.62 9.66
N GLY A 94 -4.03 -1.75 8.64
CA GLY A 94 -3.69 -0.33 8.74
C GLY A 94 -2.20 0.00 8.55
N HIS A 95 -1.40 -0.96 8.06
CA HIS A 95 0.02 -0.80 7.72
C HIS A 95 0.21 -0.52 6.23
N THR A 96 -0.46 0.52 5.71
CA THR A 96 -0.54 0.78 4.27
C THR A 96 0.81 1.04 3.59
N SER A 97 1.86 1.41 4.34
CA SER A 97 3.23 1.53 3.83
C SER A 97 3.88 0.19 3.45
N HIS A 98 3.30 -0.92 3.89
CA HIS A 98 3.70 -2.30 3.57
C HIS A 98 2.63 -3.03 2.75
N GLY A 99 1.49 -2.39 2.46
CA GLY A 99 0.44 -2.97 1.66
C GLY A 99 0.65 -2.80 0.16
N VAL A 100 -0.44 -2.71 -0.60
CA VAL A 100 -0.40 -2.70 -2.07
C VAL A 100 0.41 -1.56 -2.68
N VAL A 101 0.73 -0.51 -1.90
CA VAL A 101 1.68 0.53 -2.31
C VAL A 101 3.05 -0.03 -2.72
N ARG A 102 3.39 -1.26 -2.31
CA ARG A 102 4.64 -1.95 -2.63
C ARG A 102 4.64 -2.67 -3.97
N VAL A 103 3.50 -2.86 -4.63
CA VAL A 103 3.43 -3.56 -5.92
C VAL A 103 4.41 -2.97 -6.96
N PRO A 104 4.51 -1.64 -7.17
CA PRO A 104 5.47 -1.09 -8.13
C PRO A 104 6.92 -1.42 -7.80
N TRP A 105 7.27 -1.55 -6.51
CA TRP A 105 8.62 -1.90 -6.08
C TRP A 105 8.95 -3.35 -6.44
N TYR A 106 8.01 -4.28 -6.27
CA TYR A 106 8.18 -5.67 -6.71
C TYR A 106 8.28 -5.79 -8.22
N VAL A 107 7.41 -5.09 -8.96
CA VAL A 107 7.45 -5.09 -10.43
C VAL A 107 8.79 -4.56 -10.94
N GLU A 108 9.27 -3.44 -10.39
CA GLU A 108 10.57 -2.88 -10.73
C GLU A 108 11.70 -3.84 -10.35
N GLY A 109 11.67 -4.42 -9.15
CA GLY A 109 12.69 -5.36 -8.68
C GLY A 109 12.82 -6.61 -9.55
N VAL A 110 11.70 -7.14 -10.05
CA VAL A 110 11.73 -8.24 -11.04
C VAL A 110 12.29 -7.76 -12.37
N ALA A 111 11.90 -6.56 -12.83
CA ALA A 111 12.41 -5.99 -14.07
C ALA A 111 13.93 -5.70 -14.04
N THR A 112 14.48 -5.30 -12.89
CA THR A 112 15.92 -5.06 -12.70
C THR A 112 16.71 -6.32 -12.38
N GLY A 113 16.03 -7.42 -12.03
CA GLY A 113 16.65 -8.67 -11.57
C GLY A 113 17.12 -8.63 -10.11
N ASP A 114 16.75 -7.60 -9.35
CA ASP A 114 17.01 -7.52 -7.91
C ASP A 114 16.12 -8.50 -7.12
N VAL A 115 14.99 -8.89 -7.70
CA VAL A 115 14.05 -9.89 -7.18
C VAL A 115 13.99 -11.04 -8.17
N ASP A 116 14.27 -12.26 -7.69
CA ASP A 116 14.06 -13.48 -8.45
C ASP A 116 12.57 -13.88 -8.38
N PRO A 117 11.82 -13.84 -9.50
CA PRO A 117 10.39 -14.17 -9.53
C PRO A 117 10.09 -15.67 -9.34
N ASP A 118 11.10 -16.52 -9.49
CA ASP A 118 10.99 -17.99 -9.44
C ASP A 118 11.63 -18.58 -8.17
N ALA A 119 12.00 -17.73 -7.21
CA ALA A 119 12.67 -18.16 -5.99
C ALA A 119 11.81 -19.11 -5.13
N GLU A 120 12.41 -20.23 -4.73
CA GLU A 120 11.89 -21.17 -3.74
C GLU A 120 12.76 -21.14 -2.46
N PRO A 121 12.17 -21.29 -1.26
CA PRO A 121 12.88 -21.17 0.02
C PRO A 121 13.85 -22.30 0.36
#